data_AF-A0A2H0X0T1-F1
#
_entry.id   AF-A0A2H0X0T1-F1
#
_cell.length_a   1.000
_cell.length_b   1.000
_cell.length_c   1.000
_cell.angle_alpha   90.00
_cell.angle_beta   90.00
_cell.angle_gamma   90.00
#
_symmetry.space_group_name_H-M   'P 1'
#
loop_
_entity.id
_entity.type
_entity.pdbx_description
1 polymer ?
#
loop_
_entity_poly.entity_id
_entity_poly.type
_entity_poly.pdbx_seq_one_letter_code
_entity_poly.pdbx_strand_id
1 'polypeptide(L)'
;NATAGESVLISPNTELTIESLYVTPNSLVYLTPTTNTDNKVLFVKSKESCVPTTNYQLPTTNCKASFTVAIDAPASSDISFNWWIIQLQ
;
A
#
# COMPACT_ATOMS: atom_id res chain seq x y z
N ASN A 1 2.57 -16.54 4.97
CA ASN A 1 3.76 -15.69 4.75
C ASN A 1 3.31 -14.25 4.91
N ALA A 2 4.03 -13.43 5.69
CA ALA A 2 3.61 -12.06 5.99
C ALA A 2 4.82 -11.14 6.10
N THR A 3 4.69 -9.90 5.64
CA THR A 3 5.75 -8.88 5.69
C THR A 3 5.18 -7.57 6.22
N ALA A 4 5.99 -6.79 6.94
CA ALA A 4 5.60 -5.52 7.51
C ALA A 4 6.66 -4.45 7.25
N GLY A 5 6.27 -3.18 7.37
CA GLY A 5 7.19 -2.06 7.29
C GLY A 5 6.55 -0.77 7.78
N GLU A 6 7.33 0.30 7.69
CA GLU A 6 6.95 1.63 8.13
C GLU A 6 7.00 2.58 6.94
N SER A 7 6.15 3.61 6.93
CA SER A 7 6.10 4.62 5.87
C SER A 7 5.55 5.94 6.38
N VAL A 8 5.81 7.02 5.64
CA VAL A 8 5.36 8.36 5.96
C VAL A 8 4.65 8.97 4.76
N LEU A 9 3.37 9.32 4.92
CA LEU A 9 2.63 10.13 3.96
C LEU A 9 2.93 11.60 4.25
N ILE A 10 3.71 12.22 3.37
CA ILE A 10 4.19 13.61 3.52
C ILE A 10 3.08 14.58 3.11
N SER A 11 2.74 15.52 3.99
CA SER A 11 1.79 16.60 3.67
C SER A 11 2.35 17.52 2.58
N PRO A 12 1.55 18.02 1.62
CA PRO A 12 0.08 17.93 1.52
C PRO A 12 -0.40 16.75 0.67
N ASN A 13 0.44 15.75 0.39
CA ASN A 13 0.03 14.62 -0.45
C ASN A 13 -1.08 13.82 0.23
N THR A 14 -2.01 13.34 -0.58
CA THR A 14 -3.10 12.47 -0.12
C THR A 14 -2.83 11.00 -0.43
N GLU A 15 -1.75 10.69 -1.15
CA GLU A 15 -1.46 9.35 -1.64
C GLU A 15 0.04 9.03 -1.52
N LEU A 16 0.33 7.77 -1.20
CA LEU A 16 1.68 7.20 -1.21
C LEU A 16 1.63 5.79 -1.77
N THR A 17 2.44 5.52 -2.81
CA THR A 17 2.63 4.18 -3.36
C THR A 17 3.85 3.52 -2.76
N ILE A 18 3.67 2.30 -2.25
CA ILE A 18 4.71 1.49 -1.61
C ILE A 18 4.94 0.23 -2.46
N GLU A 19 6.16 0.06 -2.95
CA GLU A 19 6.58 -1.12 -3.70
C GLU A 19 6.84 -2.30 -2.75
N SER A 20 6.26 -3.45 -3.03
CA SER A 20 6.48 -4.69 -2.29
C SER A 20 6.17 -5.91 -3.15
N LEU A 21 7.15 -6.81 -3.30
CA LEU A 21 7.00 -8.07 -4.02
C LEU A 21 5.97 -9.03 -3.40
N TYR A 22 5.48 -8.73 -2.20
CA TYR A 22 4.51 -9.54 -1.48
C TYR A 22 3.05 -9.15 -1.78
N VAL A 23 2.82 -8.11 -2.59
CA VAL A 23 1.48 -7.73 -3.06
C VAL A 23 1.02 -8.69 -4.15
N THR A 24 -0.12 -9.34 -3.90
CA THR A 24 -0.78 -10.26 -4.83
C THR A 24 -2.28 -9.96 -4.90
N PRO A 25 -3.03 -10.52 -5.87
CA PRO A 25 -4.49 -10.38 -5.90
C PRO A 25 -5.13 -10.81 -4.57
N ASN A 26 -4.62 -11.88 -3.96
CA ASN A 26 -5.13 -12.50 -2.73
C ASN A 26 -4.42 -12.02 -1.44
N SER A 27 -3.60 -10.98 -1.49
CA SER A 27 -3.02 -10.41 -0.26
C SER A 27 -3.95 -9.36 0.37
N LEU A 28 -4.01 -9.33 1.69
CA LEU A 28 -4.57 -8.22 2.46
C LEU A 28 -3.45 -7.28 2.89
N VAL A 29 -3.77 -5.98 3.01
CA VAL A 29 -2.86 -4.96 3.52
C VAL A 29 -3.56 -4.23 4.65
N TYR A 30 -2.94 -4.24 5.83
CA TYR A 30 -3.40 -3.52 7.02
C TYR A 30 -2.52 -2.31 7.24
N LEU A 31 -3.13 -1.21 7.66
CA LEU A 31 -2.46 0.04 7.96
C LEU A 31 -2.72 0.40 9.42
N THR A 32 -1.71 0.89 10.13
CA THR A 32 -1.84 1.36 11.51
C THR A 32 -1.09 2.67 11.66
N PRO A 33 -1.80 3.81 11.73
CA PRO A 33 -1.16 5.09 11.99
C PRO A 33 -0.38 5.07 13.31
N THR A 34 0.81 5.65 13.29
CA THR A 34 1.67 5.83 14.48
C THR A 34 1.77 7.28 14.92
N THR A 35 1.27 8.21 14.10
CA THR A 35 1.06 9.62 14.45
C THR A 35 -0.42 10.02 14.29
N ASN A 36 -0.75 11.25 14.69
CA ASN A 36 -2.09 11.81 14.50
C ASN A 36 -2.41 11.95 13.01
N THR A 37 -3.59 11.51 12.59
CA THR A 37 -4.04 11.55 11.19
C THR A 37 -4.89 12.77 10.85
N ASP A 38 -5.06 13.72 11.77
CA ASP A 38 -5.95 14.87 11.61
C ASP A 38 -7.40 14.44 11.28
N ASN A 39 -7.90 13.43 12.00
CA ASN A 39 -9.20 12.80 11.76
C ASN A 39 -9.41 12.26 10.34
N LYS A 40 -8.34 12.05 9.57
CA LYS A 40 -8.39 11.38 8.27
C LYS A 40 -8.24 9.88 8.44
N VAL A 41 -8.97 9.12 7.63
CA VAL A 41 -8.89 7.65 7.62
C VAL A 41 -7.84 7.24 6.58
N LEU A 42 -6.80 6.52 7.01
CA LEU A 42 -5.86 5.88 6.08
C LEU A 42 -6.51 4.62 5.51
N PHE A 43 -6.51 4.48 4.19
CA PHE A 43 -7.03 3.30 3.51
C PHE A 43 -6.15 2.88 2.34
N VAL A 44 -6.29 1.62 1.93
CA VAL A 44 -5.61 1.08 0.74
C VAL A 44 -6.48 1.40 -0.47
N LYS A 45 -6.02 2.34 -1.31
CA LYS A 45 -6.75 2.81 -2.50
C LYS A 45 -6.66 1.82 -3.66
N SER A 46 -5.49 1.24 -3.89
CA SER A 46 -5.25 0.29 -4.97
C SER A 46 -4.10 -0.67 -4.65
N LYS A 47 -4.07 -1.80 -5.37
CA LYS A 47 -2.99 -2.76 -5.38
C LYS A 47 -2.65 -3.08 -6.84
N GLU A 48 -1.37 -3.08 -7.17
CA GLU A 48 -0.83 -3.57 -8.43
C GLU A 48 -0.05 -4.85 -8.15
N SER A 49 -0.40 -5.94 -8.83
CA SER A 49 0.29 -7.24 -8.66
C SER A 49 0.95 -7.66 -9.95
N CYS A 50 2.18 -8.19 -9.85
CA CYS A 50 2.92 -8.67 -11.02
C CYS A 50 2.65 -10.14 -11.37
N VAL A 51 1.64 -10.75 -10.75
CA VAL A 51 1.23 -12.11 -11.07
C VAL A 51 0.34 -12.04 -12.32
N PRO A 52 0.62 -12.81 -13.39
CA PRO A 52 -0.26 -12.83 -14.55
C PRO A 52 -1.65 -13.31 -14.13
N THR A 53 -2.67 -12.46 -14.31
CA THR A 53 -4.05 -12.75 -13.90
C THR A 53 -4.74 -13.76 -14.81
N THR A 54 -4.16 -14.07 -15.97
CA THR A 54 -4.59 -15.11 -16.91
C THR A 54 -3.38 -15.66 -17.67
N ASN A 55 -3.40 -16.94 -18.04
CA ASN A 55 -2.32 -17.64 -18.75
C ASN A 55 -1.67 -16.81 -19.87
N TYR A 56 -0.33 -16.82 -19.90
CA TYR A 56 0.56 -16.36 -20.99
C TYR A 56 0.75 -14.85 -21.23
N GLN A 57 1.01 -14.08 -20.17
CA GLN A 57 1.83 -12.87 -20.33
C GLN A 57 3.03 -12.97 -19.39
N LEU A 58 4.23 -13.07 -19.99
CA LEU A 58 5.49 -12.87 -19.28
C LEU A 58 5.40 -11.53 -18.53
N PRO A 59 5.90 -11.44 -17.28
CA PRO A 59 5.94 -10.18 -16.57
C PRO A 59 6.62 -9.16 -17.50
N THR A 60 5.92 -8.08 -17.82
CA THR A 60 6.57 -6.96 -18.49
C THR A 60 7.76 -6.59 -17.62
N THR A 61 8.92 -6.41 -18.22
CA THR A 61 10.23 -6.35 -17.57
C THR A 61 10.40 -5.19 -16.56
N ASN A 62 9.32 -4.43 -16.31
CA ASN A 62 9.21 -3.29 -15.40
C ASN A 62 8.02 -3.38 -14.44
N CYS A 63 7.34 -4.53 -14.29
CA CYS A 63 6.25 -4.64 -13.32
C CYS A 63 6.78 -4.57 -11.89
N LYS A 64 6.26 -3.62 -11.11
CA LYS A 64 6.58 -3.45 -9.70
C LYS A 64 5.33 -3.59 -8.85
N ALA A 65 5.21 -4.74 -8.20
CA ALA A 65 4.10 -5.02 -7.31
C ALA A 65 4.08 -3.96 -6.20
N SER A 66 2.92 -3.36 -5.97
CA SER A 66 2.80 -2.19 -5.09
C SER A 66 1.39 -2.02 -4.56
N PHE A 67 1.24 -1.24 -3.51
CA PHE A 67 -0.05 -0.79 -3.04
C PHE A 67 -0.02 0.72 -2.78
N THR A 68 -1.14 1.39 -3.05
CA THR A 68 -1.29 2.82 -2.80
C THR A 68 -2.13 3.02 -1.55
N VAL A 69 -1.57 3.73 -0.58
CA VAL A 69 -2.25 4.22 0.61
C VAL A 69 -2.79 5.61 0.32
N ALA A 70 -3.97 5.93 0.81
CA ALA A 70 -4.58 7.23 0.62
C ALA A 70 -5.34 7.74 1.85
N ILE A 71 -5.55 9.06 1.86
CA ILE A 71 -6.50 9.81 2.67
C ILE A 71 -7.39 10.65 1.74
N ASP A 72 -8.55 11.09 2.22
CA ASP A 72 -9.57 11.80 1.42
C ASP A 72 -9.27 13.30 1.22
N ALA A 73 -8.50 13.91 2.12
CA ALA A 73 -8.04 15.30 2.01
C ALA A 73 -6.66 15.47 2.67
N PRO A 74 -5.85 16.48 2.24
CA PRO A 74 -4.53 16.74 2.83
C PRO A 74 -4.59 16.90 4.35
N ALA A 75 -3.65 16.28 5.07
CA ALA A 75 -3.49 16.45 6.51
C ALA A 75 -2.60 17.68 6.81
N SER A 76 -2.77 18.27 8.01
CA SER A 76 -1.97 19.42 8.45
C SER A 76 -0.51 19.09 8.79
N SER A 77 -0.16 17.81 8.89
CA SER A 77 1.19 17.31 9.19
C SER A 77 1.40 15.95 8.54
N ASP A 78 2.65 15.51 8.47
CA ASP A 78 3.01 14.19 7.99
C ASP A 78 2.36 13.08 8.84
N ILE A 79 1.94 12.01 8.18
CA ILE A 79 1.36 10.84 8.82
C ILE A 79 2.31 9.67 8.70
N SER A 80 2.90 9.25 9.83
CA SER A 80 3.63 8.00 9.92
C SER A 80 2.68 6.85 10.19
N PHE A 81 2.93 5.71 9.57
CA PHE A 81 2.12 4.51 9.76
C PHE A 81 2.94 3.24 9.53
N ASN A 82 2.51 2.18 10.20
CA ASN A 82 2.95 0.82 9.94
C ASN A 82 2.01 0.18 8.92
N TRP A 83 2.56 -0.73 8.12
CA TRP A 83 1.77 -1.57 7.22
C TRP A 83 2.13 -3.04 7.38
N TRP A 84 1.15 -3.91 7.16
CA TRP A 84 1.31 -5.36 7.23
C TRP A 84 0.60 -6.04 6.06
N ILE A 85 1.34 -6.82 5.28
CA ILE A 85 0.83 -7.59 4.15
C ILE A 85 0.73 -9.05 4.56
N ILE A 86 -0.47 -9.62 4.45
CA ILE A 86 -0.72 -11.06 4.68
C ILE A 86 -1.31 -11.69 3.43
N GLN A 87 -1.00 -12.96 3.17
CA GLN A 87 -1.64 -13.73 2.10
C GLN A 87 -2.84 -14.50 2.64
N LEU A 88 -3.97 -14.42 1.93
CA LEU A 88 -5.09 -15.33 2.13
C LEU A 88 -4.75 -16.70 1.54
N GLN A 89 -5.01 -17.75 2.30
CA GLN A 89 -4.90 -19.15 1.86
C GLN A 89 -6.18 -19.61 1.20
#